data_AF-A0A7J7K175-F1
#
_entry.id   AF-A0A7J7K175-F1
#
_cell.length_a   1.000
_cell.length_b   1.000
_cell.length_c   1.000
_cell.angle_alpha   90.00
_cell.angle_beta   90.00
_cell.angle_gamma   90.00
#
_symmetry.space_group_name_H-M   'P 1'
#
loop_
_entity.id
_entity.type
_entity.pdbx_description
1 polymer ?
#
loop_
_entity_poly.entity_id
_entity_poly.type
_entity_poly.pdbx_seq_one_letter_code
_entity_poly.pdbx_strand_id
1 'polypeptide(L)'
;MKNGLPLACVTWFIYSAFVAAKVAVIFKSGIPDRLLESDFYGPQFLKTGICLSGVVFILFAGSQHHAKEGVKERLYINSMASGVTFDVLDTVDFLDILFVNDTGFLLPFGLEEAILAIALINLIKPTFSFLVLMVNHFGATNISRELSAVNAFLSVFIVNTPFMAIRMYLWHNLSHDISVFLIKNFVLIFVGIHELYEISMEKHKKQKDLTSK
;
A
#
# COMPACT_ATOMS: atom_id res chain seq x y z
N MET A 1 -23.77 16.38 11.45
CA MET A 1 -23.23 16.69 10.10
C MET A 1 -22.59 15.40 9.59
N LYS A 2 -23.29 14.63 8.72
CA LYS A 2 -22.98 13.22 8.41
C LYS A 2 -22.53 12.99 6.94
N ASN A 3 -22.33 14.06 6.17
CA ASN A 3 -22.31 13.97 4.70
C ASN A 3 -20.91 14.17 4.06
N GLY A 4 -19.85 14.40 4.85
CA GLY A 4 -18.49 14.61 4.33
C GLY A 4 -17.65 13.34 4.19
N LEU A 5 -17.97 12.28 4.93
CA LEU A 5 -17.15 11.06 5.00
C LEU A 5 -17.04 10.30 3.66
N PRO A 6 -18.11 10.08 2.87
CA PRO A 6 -17.96 9.38 1.60
C PRO A 6 -17.05 10.12 0.62
N LEU A 7 -17.03 11.45 0.69
CA LEU A 7 -16.31 12.28 -0.27
C LEU A 7 -14.79 12.09 -0.17
N ALA A 8 -14.24 12.00 1.05
CA ALA A 8 -12.80 11.85 1.23
C ALA A 8 -12.26 10.53 0.65
N CYS A 9 -12.95 9.42 0.89
CA CYS A 9 -12.58 8.13 0.30
C CYS A 9 -12.74 8.13 -1.22
N VAL A 10 -13.80 8.74 -1.75
CA VAL A 10 -14.00 8.86 -3.20
C VAL A 10 -12.92 9.73 -3.82
N THR A 11 -12.58 10.87 -3.22
CA THR A 11 -11.50 11.76 -3.67
C THR A 11 -10.16 11.04 -3.69
N TRP A 12 -9.81 10.31 -2.64
CA TRP A 12 -8.57 9.55 -2.60
C TRP A 12 -8.56 8.40 -3.62
N PHE A 13 -9.68 7.70 -3.79
CA PHE A 13 -9.80 6.66 -4.80
C PHE A 13 -9.57 7.21 -6.21
N ILE A 14 -10.22 8.33 -6.55
CA ILE A 14 -10.06 8.98 -7.86
C ILE A 14 -8.60 9.41 -8.06
N TYR A 15 -7.99 10.03 -7.04
CA TYR A 15 -6.59 10.43 -7.09
C TYR A 15 -5.66 9.23 -7.31
N SER A 16 -5.78 8.19 -6.49
CA SER A 16 -4.91 7.02 -6.56
C SER A 16 -5.13 6.20 -7.84
N ALA A 17 -6.37 6.07 -8.33
CA ALA A 17 -6.67 5.45 -9.61
C ALA A 17 -6.06 6.24 -10.78
N PHE A 18 -6.10 7.58 -10.74
CA PHE A 18 -5.50 8.40 -11.78
C PHE A 18 -3.96 8.32 -11.79
N VAL A 19 -3.34 8.29 -10.61
CA VAL A 19 -1.88 8.06 -10.47
C VAL A 19 -1.53 6.66 -11.00
N ALA A 20 -2.26 5.62 -10.59
CA ALA A 20 -2.07 4.26 -11.05
C ALA A 20 -2.21 4.15 -12.58
N ALA A 21 -3.24 4.75 -13.17
CA ALA A 21 -3.43 4.76 -14.62
C ALA A 21 -2.25 5.44 -15.35
N LYS A 22 -1.76 6.57 -14.83
CA LYS A 22 -0.58 7.24 -15.40
C LYS A 22 0.67 6.37 -15.33
N VAL A 23 0.92 5.74 -14.18
CA VAL A 23 2.04 4.81 -14.00
C VAL A 23 1.91 3.66 -15.01
N ALA A 24 0.73 3.05 -15.13
CA ALA A 24 0.48 1.98 -16.10
C ALA A 24 0.79 2.40 -17.55
N VAL A 25 0.30 3.57 -17.96
CA VAL A 25 0.56 4.11 -19.31
C VAL A 25 2.03 4.39 -19.53
N ILE A 26 2.73 4.98 -18.54
CA ILE A 26 4.15 5.29 -18.66
C ILE A 26 4.96 4.01 -18.88
N PHE A 27 4.80 3.01 -18.01
CA PHE A 27 5.55 1.76 -18.12
C PHE A 27 5.17 0.95 -19.36
N LYS A 28 3.89 0.92 -19.78
CA LYS A 28 3.48 0.20 -20.99
C LYS A 28 3.77 0.90 -22.31
N SER A 29 4.05 2.20 -22.30
CA SER A 29 4.37 2.95 -23.53
C SER A 29 5.86 2.86 -23.93
N GLY A 30 6.69 2.12 -23.18
CA GLY A 30 8.13 2.05 -23.41
C GLY A 30 8.84 3.39 -23.16
N ILE A 31 8.23 4.27 -22.34
CA ILE A 31 8.85 5.53 -21.92
C ILE A 31 10.06 5.26 -21.01
N PRO A 32 10.00 4.37 -20.00
CA PRO A 32 11.13 4.06 -19.12
C PRO A 32 12.42 3.74 -19.87
N ASP A 33 12.33 2.96 -20.96
CA ASP A 33 13.49 2.55 -21.76
C ASP A 33 14.16 3.71 -22.51
N ARG A 34 13.47 4.85 -22.63
CA ARG A 34 13.96 6.06 -23.31
C ARG A 34 14.46 7.12 -22.33
N LEU A 35 14.27 6.93 -21.03
CA LEU A 35 14.69 7.88 -20.03
C LEU A 35 16.20 7.70 -19.77
N LEU A 36 16.96 8.77 -19.99
CA LEU A 36 18.39 8.80 -19.69
C LEU A 36 18.60 9.30 -18.25
N GLU A 37 19.53 8.68 -17.52
CA GLU A 37 19.86 9.12 -16.15
C GLU A 37 20.41 10.55 -16.09
N SER A 38 21.05 11.01 -17.17
CA SER A 38 21.60 12.37 -17.28
C SER A 38 20.54 13.45 -17.38
N ASP A 39 19.31 13.09 -17.74
CA ASP A 39 18.27 14.06 -18.02
C ASP A 39 17.51 14.45 -16.75
N PHE A 40 17.16 15.73 -16.66
CA PHE A 40 16.33 16.22 -15.55
C PHE A 40 14.98 15.49 -15.46
N TYR A 41 14.42 15.06 -16.60
CA TYR A 41 13.18 14.28 -16.68
C TYR A 41 13.45 12.77 -16.81
N GLY A 42 14.57 12.29 -16.29
CA GLY A 42 14.96 10.87 -16.32
C GLY A 42 14.21 9.97 -15.32
N PRO A 43 14.68 8.73 -15.11
CA PRO A 43 14.04 7.76 -14.22
C PRO A 43 13.85 8.29 -12.79
N GLN A 44 14.85 9.02 -12.28
CA GLN A 44 14.82 9.57 -10.93
C GLN A 44 13.70 10.61 -10.72
N PHE A 45 13.38 11.40 -11.76
CA PHE A 45 12.28 12.35 -11.70
C PHE A 45 10.93 11.63 -11.63
N LEU A 46 10.76 10.56 -12.42
CA LEU A 46 9.57 9.72 -12.38
C LEU A 46 9.40 9.05 -11.01
N LYS A 47 10.46 8.43 -10.48
CA LYS A 47 10.50 7.82 -9.13
C LYS A 47 10.08 8.84 -8.06
N THR A 48 10.68 10.03 -8.11
CA THR A 48 10.35 11.13 -7.19
C THR A 48 8.88 11.57 -7.31
N GLY A 49 8.35 11.66 -8.53
CA GLY A 49 6.96 12.00 -8.80
C GLY A 49 5.98 11.01 -8.17
N ILE A 50 6.27 9.71 -8.21
CA ILE A 50 5.45 8.68 -7.56
C ILE A 50 5.63 8.74 -6.03
N CYS A 51 6.85 8.92 -5.52
CA CYS A 51 7.11 9.09 -4.08
C CYS A 51 6.32 10.25 -3.46
N LEU A 52 6.12 11.34 -4.21
CA LEU A 52 5.31 12.48 -3.76
C LEU A 52 3.85 12.10 -3.45
N SER A 53 3.30 11.02 -4.01
CA SER A 53 1.98 10.52 -3.62
C SER A 53 1.89 10.16 -2.14
N GLY A 54 2.99 9.70 -1.51
CA GLY A 54 3.05 9.47 -0.08
C GLY A 54 2.90 10.77 0.73
N VAL A 55 3.51 11.87 0.26
CA VAL A 55 3.37 13.20 0.87
C VAL A 55 1.95 13.73 0.69
N VAL A 56 1.38 13.58 -0.51
CA VAL A 56 -0.02 13.95 -0.78
C VAL A 56 -0.95 13.18 0.14
N PHE A 57 -0.71 11.89 0.39
CA PHE A 57 -1.51 11.12 1.33
C PHE A 57 -1.43 11.66 2.76
N ILE A 58 -0.23 11.95 3.26
CA ILE A 58 -0.05 12.52 4.62
C ILE A 58 -0.84 13.82 4.76
N LEU A 59 -0.70 14.74 3.79
CA LEU A 59 -1.41 16.01 3.79
C LEU A 59 -2.93 15.81 3.70
N PHE A 60 -3.38 14.87 2.85
CA PHE A 60 -4.79 14.55 2.69
C PHE A 60 -5.39 13.96 3.96
N ALA A 61 -4.74 12.93 4.54
CA ALA A 61 -5.18 12.31 5.79
C ALA A 61 -5.19 13.31 6.95
N GLY A 62 -4.15 14.16 7.04
CA GLY A 62 -4.08 15.24 8.04
C GLY A 62 -5.15 16.31 7.87
N SER A 63 -5.58 16.60 6.63
CA SER A 63 -6.64 17.59 6.36
C SER A 63 -8.04 17.15 6.82
N GLN A 64 -8.25 15.85 7.01
CA GLN A 64 -9.53 15.33 7.50
C GLN A 64 -9.71 15.49 9.01
N HIS A 65 -8.63 15.84 9.73
CA HIS A 65 -8.64 15.99 11.18
C HIS A 65 -9.28 17.32 11.59
N HIS A 66 -10.31 17.28 12.42
CA HIS A 66 -10.87 18.49 13.04
C HIS A 66 -10.06 18.87 14.28
N ALA A 67 -9.89 20.16 14.53
CA ALA A 67 -9.08 20.71 15.64
C ALA A 67 -9.49 20.29 17.08
N LYS A 68 -10.48 19.41 17.24
CA LYS A 68 -11.01 18.91 18.53
C LYS A 68 -10.81 17.40 18.75
N GLU A 69 -10.18 16.69 17.83
CA GLU A 69 -9.96 15.25 17.92
C GLU A 69 -8.95 14.88 19.03
N GLY A 70 -9.18 13.75 19.68
CA GLY A 70 -8.42 13.23 20.81
C GLY A 70 -7.08 12.62 20.39
N VAL A 71 -6.17 12.46 21.37
CA VAL A 71 -4.81 11.91 21.15
C VAL A 71 -4.81 10.56 20.42
N LYS A 72 -5.82 9.71 20.66
CA LYS A 72 -5.94 8.39 20.03
C LYS A 72 -6.21 8.46 18.53
N GLU A 73 -7.08 9.38 18.10
CA GLU A 73 -7.45 9.54 16.68
C GLU A 73 -6.25 10.04 15.88
N ARG A 74 -5.53 11.02 16.42
CA ARG A 74 -4.29 11.54 15.84
C ARG A 74 -3.21 10.47 15.68
N LEU A 75 -2.99 9.63 16.70
CA LEU A 75 -2.00 8.55 16.62
C LEU A 75 -2.37 7.52 15.56
N TYR A 76 -3.67 7.20 15.43
CA TYR A 76 -4.15 6.24 14.44
C TYR A 76 -3.99 6.77 13.01
N ILE A 77 -4.38 8.02 12.74
CA ILE A 77 -4.18 8.68 11.43
C ILE A 77 -2.69 8.72 11.08
N ASN A 78 -1.83 9.13 12.02
CA ASN A 78 -0.39 9.21 11.79
C ASN A 78 0.21 7.83 11.48
N SER A 79 -0.17 6.79 12.22
CA SER A 79 0.30 5.42 11.98
C SER A 79 -0.11 4.93 10.60
N MET A 80 -1.38 5.16 10.20
CA MET A 80 -1.85 4.83 8.86
C MET A 80 -1.10 5.62 7.77
N ALA A 81 -0.92 6.94 7.97
CA ALA A 81 -0.23 7.80 7.03
C ALA A 81 1.23 7.36 6.82
N SER A 82 1.96 7.09 7.90
CA SER A 82 3.31 6.52 7.82
C SER A 82 3.35 5.18 7.10
N GLY A 83 2.41 4.27 7.41
CA GLY A 83 2.31 2.99 6.72
C GLY A 83 2.12 3.13 5.21
N VAL A 84 1.23 4.02 4.78
CA VAL A 84 1.00 4.30 3.36
C VAL A 84 2.21 4.94 2.70
N THR A 85 2.92 5.83 3.38
CA THR A 85 4.18 6.39 2.84
C THR A 85 5.22 5.29 2.59
N PHE A 86 5.41 4.36 3.53
CA PHE A 86 6.29 3.22 3.33
C PHE A 86 5.81 2.30 2.20
N ASP A 87 4.50 2.08 2.05
CA ASP A 87 3.92 1.33 0.93
C ASP A 87 4.21 2.01 -0.42
N VAL A 88 4.13 3.34 -0.50
CA VAL A 88 4.48 4.10 -1.72
C VAL A 88 5.97 3.98 -2.04
N LEU A 89 6.84 4.15 -1.05
CA LEU A 89 8.30 4.01 -1.25
C LEU A 89 8.67 2.60 -1.72
N ASP A 90 8.08 1.58 -1.09
CA ASP A 90 8.24 0.17 -1.48
C ASP A 90 7.75 -0.07 -2.92
N THR A 91 6.67 0.59 -3.32
CA THR A 91 6.16 0.51 -4.70
C THR A 91 7.11 1.13 -5.71
N VAL A 92 7.73 2.26 -5.38
CA VAL A 92 8.71 2.91 -6.27
C VAL A 92 9.96 2.05 -6.42
N ASP A 93 10.48 1.51 -5.32
CA ASP A 93 11.58 0.53 -5.34
C ASP A 93 11.22 -0.72 -6.16
N PHE A 94 9.97 -1.17 -6.08
CA PHE A 94 9.52 -2.33 -6.83
C PHE A 94 9.34 -2.05 -8.33
N LEU A 95 8.84 -0.87 -8.70
CA LEU A 95 8.79 -0.42 -10.09
C LEU A 95 10.17 -0.17 -10.68
N ASP A 96 11.18 0.05 -9.84
CA ASP A 96 12.56 0.26 -10.28
C ASP A 96 13.10 -0.94 -11.07
N ILE A 97 12.65 -2.15 -10.71
CA ILE A 97 13.00 -3.40 -11.39
C ILE A 97 12.61 -3.37 -12.89
N LEU A 98 11.63 -2.54 -13.27
CA LEU A 98 11.16 -2.43 -14.65
C LEU A 98 12.01 -1.49 -15.52
N PHE A 99 12.98 -0.77 -14.95
CA PHE A 99 13.93 -0.02 -15.76
C PHE A 99 15.02 -0.96 -16.28
N VAL A 100 14.82 -1.45 -17.51
CA VAL A 100 15.70 -2.42 -18.17
C VAL A 100 17.12 -1.88 -18.36
N ASN A 101 17.25 -0.56 -18.58
CA ASN A 101 18.53 0.12 -18.75
C ASN A 101 19.39 0.09 -17.48
N ASP A 102 18.77 0.02 -16.29
CA ASP A 102 19.45 0.11 -15.01
C ASP A 102 19.79 -1.28 -14.44
N THR A 103 18.99 -2.30 -14.78
CA THR A 103 19.08 -3.65 -14.20
C THR A 103 19.95 -4.62 -15.00
N GLY A 104 20.08 -4.45 -16.32
CA GLY A 104 20.99 -5.23 -17.16
C GLY A 104 20.57 -6.69 -17.41
N PHE A 105 19.36 -7.11 -17.01
CA PHE A 105 18.82 -8.45 -17.26
C PHE A 105 17.40 -8.40 -17.84
N LEU A 106 17.05 -9.43 -18.63
CA LEU A 106 15.71 -9.58 -19.21
C LEU A 106 14.78 -10.28 -18.22
N LEU A 107 13.65 -9.66 -17.91
CA LEU A 107 12.61 -10.25 -17.06
C LEU A 107 11.92 -11.41 -17.80
N PRO A 108 11.63 -12.54 -17.13
CA PRO A 108 10.81 -13.62 -17.67
C PRO A 108 9.43 -13.14 -18.13
N PHE A 109 8.86 -13.83 -19.11
CA PHE A 109 7.53 -13.51 -19.64
C PHE A 109 6.47 -13.42 -18.53
N GLY A 110 5.72 -12.32 -18.51
CA GLY A 110 4.65 -12.08 -17.54
C GLY A 110 5.11 -11.54 -16.18
N LEU A 111 6.42 -11.50 -15.89
CA LEU A 111 6.93 -10.96 -14.63
C LEU A 111 6.83 -9.43 -14.59
N GLU A 112 7.10 -8.76 -15.71
CA GLU A 112 6.93 -7.31 -15.84
C GLU A 112 5.47 -6.90 -15.57
N GLU A 113 4.53 -7.63 -16.17
CA GLU A 113 3.08 -7.44 -16.00
C GLU A 113 2.64 -7.68 -14.57
N ALA A 114 3.19 -8.72 -13.92
CA ALA A 114 2.91 -9.02 -12.52
C ALA A 114 3.44 -7.91 -11.61
N ILE A 115 4.70 -7.48 -11.79
CA ILE A 115 5.31 -6.39 -11.02
C ILE A 115 4.45 -5.13 -11.14
N LEU A 116 4.11 -4.74 -12.39
CA LEU A 116 3.29 -3.57 -12.64
C LEU A 116 1.90 -3.72 -12.00
N ALA A 117 1.19 -4.82 -12.23
CA ALA A 117 -0.16 -5.02 -11.70
C ALA A 117 -0.20 -4.92 -10.16
N ILE A 118 0.73 -5.57 -9.48
CA ILE A 118 0.78 -5.58 -8.01
C ILE A 118 1.19 -4.19 -7.48
N ALA A 119 2.12 -3.49 -8.14
CA ALA A 119 2.46 -2.11 -7.83
C ALA A 119 1.24 -1.18 -7.93
N LEU A 120 0.46 -1.28 -9.00
CA LEU A 120 -0.77 -0.49 -9.20
C LEU A 120 -1.82 -0.79 -8.13
N ILE A 121 -2.01 -2.07 -7.77
CA ILE A 121 -2.90 -2.46 -6.68
C ILE A 121 -2.45 -1.81 -5.36
N ASN A 122 -1.13 -1.79 -5.08
CA ASN A 122 -0.61 -1.19 -3.86
C ASN A 122 -0.80 0.34 -3.81
N LEU A 123 -0.76 1.04 -4.95
CA LEU A 123 -1.09 2.48 -5.00
C LEU A 123 -2.56 2.76 -4.67
N ILE A 124 -3.48 1.84 -5.00
CA ILE A 124 -4.92 1.99 -4.77
C ILE A 124 -5.32 1.54 -3.36
N LYS A 125 -4.62 0.54 -2.79
CA LYS A 125 -4.86 -0.03 -1.45
C LYS A 125 -5.13 0.98 -0.34
N PRO A 126 -4.42 2.13 -0.22
CA PRO A 126 -4.68 3.12 0.82
C PRO A 126 -6.13 3.61 0.87
N THR A 127 -6.88 3.52 -0.23
CA THR A 127 -8.33 3.77 -0.26
C THR A 127 -9.08 2.89 0.74
N PHE A 128 -8.72 1.61 0.81
CA PHE A 128 -9.36 0.67 1.72
C PHE A 128 -9.00 0.95 3.18
N SER A 129 -7.71 1.25 3.46
CA SER A 129 -7.27 1.71 4.79
C SER A 129 -8.05 2.95 5.23
N PHE A 130 -8.31 3.87 4.32
CA PHE A 130 -9.09 5.08 4.58
C PHE A 130 -10.56 4.75 4.89
N LEU A 131 -11.17 3.84 4.13
CA LEU A 131 -12.54 3.39 4.36
C LEU A 131 -12.70 2.77 5.76
N VAL A 132 -11.76 1.92 6.17
CA VAL A 132 -11.71 1.34 7.52
C VAL A 132 -11.62 2.43 8.58
N LEU A 133 -10.72 3.40 8.37
CA LEU A 133 -10.53 4.54 9.28
C LEU A 133 -11.80 5.38 9.44
N MET A 134 -12.52 5.63 8.35
CA MET A 134 -13.78 6.38 8.38
C MET A 134 -14.92 5.63 9.08
N VAL A 135 -15.08 4.34 8.82
CA VAL A 135 -16.13 3.52 9.46
C VAL A 135 -15.91 3.45 10.98
N ASN A 136 -14.65 3.40 11.41
CA ASN A 136 -14.28 3.32 12.81
C ASN A 136 -14.28 4.70 13.52
N HIS A 137 -14.79 5.76 12.86
CA HIS A 137 -14.80 7.14 13.35
C HIS A 137 -13.41 7.55 13.84
N PHE A 138 -12.37 7.32 13.03
CA PHE A 138 -10.99 7.68 13.34
C PHE A 138 -10.43 7.05 14.63
N GLY A 139 -11.07 6.01 15.17
CA GLY A 139 -10.69 5.38 16.44
C GLY A 139 -11.58 5.76 17.63
N ALA A 140 -12.64 6.55 17.42
CA ALA A 140 -13.63 6.86 18.45
C ALA A 140 -14.58 5.68 18.77
N THR A 141 -14.69 4.72 17.86
CA THR A 141 -15.56 3.53 18.01
C THR A 141 -14.76 2.25 17.86
N ASN A 142 -15.27 1.16 18.44
CA ASN A 142 -14.65 -0.16 18.26
C ASN A 142 -14.56 -0.51 16.78
N ILE A 143 -13.37 -0.94 16.37
CA ILE A 143 -13.08 -1.31 15.00
C ILE A 143 -14.08 -2.36 14.53
N SER A 144 -14.71 -2.09 13.39
CA SER A 144 -15.52 -3.09 12.67
C SER A 144 -14.61 -4.26 12.30
N ARG A 145 -14.71 -5.33 13.10
CA ARG A 145 -13.82 -6.51 13.06
C ARG A 145 -13.71 -7.11 11.66
N GLU A 146 -14.79 -7.07 10.90
CA GLU A 146 -14.83 -7.59 9.53
C GLU A 146 -14.01 -6.74 8.57
N LEU A 147 -14.10 -5.40 8.66
CA LEU A 147 -13.33 -4.51 7.78
C LEU A 147 -11.83 -4.53 8.12
N SER A 148 -11.46 -4.58 9.40
CA SER A 148 -10.05 -4.75 9.79
C SER A 148 -9.49 -6.10 9.34
N ALA A 149 -10.27 -7.19 9.43
CA ALA A 149 -9.87 -8.48 8.87
C ALA A 149 -9.64 -8.42 7.36
N VAL A 150 -10.54 -7.77 6.60
CA VAL A 150 -10.35 -7.59 5.14
C VAL A 150 -9.12 -6.74 4.86
N ASN A 151 -8.87 -5.68 5.63
CA ASN A 151 -7.70 -4.82 5.44
C ASN A 151 -6.39 -5.58 5.70
N ALA A 152 -6.33 -6.34 6.79
CA ALA A 152 -5.20 -7.19 7.12
C ALA A 152 -4.98 -8.26 6.04
N PHE A 153 -6.05 -8.89 5.57
CA PHE A 153 -5.99 -9.87 4.47
C PHE A 153 -5.43 -9.26 3.18
N LEU A 154 -5.96 -8.10 2.75
CA LEU A 154 -5.46 -7.39 1.57
C LEU A 154 -3.98 -7.02 1.72
N SER A 155 -3.59 -6.55 2.91
CA SER A 155 -2.20 -6.20 3.18
C SER A 155 -1.28 -7.41 3.08
N VAL A 156 -1.62 -8.53 3.73
CA VAL A 156 -0.78 -9.73 3.77
C VAL A 156 -0.73 -10.41 2.41
N PHE A 157 -1.88 -10.78 1.85
CA PHE A 157 -1.96 -11.72 0.74
C PHE A 157 -1.91 -11.06 -0.64
N ILE A 158 -2.40 -9.83 -0.77
CA ILE A 158 -2.49 -9.16 -2.08
C ILE A 158 -1.27 -8.27 -2.35
N VAL A 159 -0.64 -7.73 -1.31
CA VAL A 159 0.51 -6.82 -1.46
C VAL A 159 1.79 -7.44 -0.92
N ASN A 160 1.92 -7.60 0.40
CA ASN A 160 3.24 -7.87 0.98
C ASN A 160 3.76 -9.27 0.60
N THR A 161 2.91 -10.29 0.53
CA THR A 161 3.31 -11.63 0.12
C THR A 161 3.77 -11.68 -1.34
N PRO A 162 3.02 -11.14 -2.33
CA PRO A 162 3.49 -11.06 -3.71
C PRO A 162 4.76 -10.23 -3.88
N PHE A 163 4.86 -9.07 -3.22
CA PHE A 163 6.08 -8.24 -3.20
C PHE A 163 7.29 -9.05 -2.70
N MET A 164 7.14 -9.79 -1.61
CA MET A 164 8.19 -10.63 -1.05
C MET A 164 8.54 -11.81 -1.97
N ALA A 165 7.55 -12.51 -2.51
CA ALA A 165 7.75 -13.67 -3.37
C ALA A 165 8.52 -13.30 -4.65
N ILE A 166 8.14 -12.20 -5.29
CA ILE A 166 8.83 -11.71 -6.49
C ILE A 166 10.26 -11.29 -6.14
N ARG A 167 10.47 -10.54 -5.05
CA ARG A 167 11.84 -10.16 -4.64
C ARG A 167 12.73 -11.36 -4.33
N MET A 168 12.20 -12.39 -3.66
CA MET A 168 12.93 -13.64 -3.42
C MET A 168 13.27 -14.35 -4.73
N TYR A 169 12.35 -14.35 -5.69
CA TYR A 169 12.58 -14.90 -7.02
C TYR A 169 13.70 -14.14 -7.77
N LEU A 170 13.65 -12.80 -7.77
CA LEU A 170 14.65 -11.94 -8.41
C LEU A 170 16.03 -12.12 -7.77
N TRP A 171 16.10 -12.17 -6.44
CA TRP A 171 17.35 -12.38 -5.72
C TRP A 171 17.97 -13.74 -6.01
N HIS A 172 17.18 -14.83 -5.94
CA HIS A 172 17.72 -16.18 -6.07
C HIS A 172 18.02 -16.57 -7.53
N ASN A 173 17.19 -16.16 -8.48
CA ASN A 173 17.26 -16.63 -9.87
C ASN A 173 17.90 -15.62 -10.83
N LEU A 174 17.83 -14.32 -10.52
CA LEU A 174 18.38 -13.26 -11.37
C LEU A 174 19.55 -12.49 -10.71
N SER A 175 20.00 -12.94 -9.53
CA SER A 175 21.09 -12.31 -8.76
C SER A 175 20.89 -10.81 -8.49
N HIS A 176 19.62 -10.37 -8.41
CA HIS A 176 19.28 -9.00 -8.08
C HIS A 176 19.59 -8.71 -6.61
N ASP A 177 20.00 -7.48 -6.31
CA ASP A 177 20.29 -7.06 -4.95
C ASP A 177 19.07 -7.16 -4.02
N ILE A 178 19.33 -7.43 -2.74
CA ILE A 178 18.28 -7.48 -1.72
C ILE A 178 17.78 -6.06 -1.44
N SER A 179 16.51 -5.81 -1.74
CA SER A 179 15.85 -4.57 -1.35
C SER A 179 15.64 -4.49 0.16
N VAL A 180 15.90 -3.31 0.73
CA VAL A 180 15.65 -2.99 2.16
C VAL A 180 14.16 -3.17 2.52
N PHE A 181 13.26 -3.03 1.55
CA PHE A 181 11.83 -3.23 1.74
C PHE A 181 11.43 -4.71 1.90
N LEU A 182 12.35 -5.66 1.71
CA LEU A 182 12.10 -7.07 2.01
C LEU A 182 11.77 -7.27 3.50
N ILE A 183 12.48 -6.57 4.40
CA ILE A 183 12.22 -6.61 5.85
C ILE A 183 10.85 -6.01 6.16
N LYS A 184 10.48 -4.90 5.52
CA LYS A 184 9.15 -4.28 5.67
C LYS A 184 8.05 -5.27 5.31
N ASN A 185 8.18 -5.96 4.17
CA ASN A 185 7.19 -6.94 3.73
C ASN A 185 7.07 -8.10 4.73
N PHE A 186 8.19 -8.62 5.22
CA PHE A 186 8.21 -9.66 6.25
C PHE A 186 7.50 -9.22 7.55
N VAL A 187 7.84 -8.03 8.07
CA VAL A 187 7.22 -7.47 9.28
C VAL A 187 5.72 -7.28 9.09
N LEU A 188 5.28 -6.73 7.96
CA LEU A 188 3.85 -6.50 7.73
C LEU A 188 3.05 -7.80 7.51
N ILE A 189 3.67 -8.85 6.96
CA ILE A 189 3.08 -10.18 6.91
C ILE A 189 2.88 -10.71 8.34
N PHE A 190 3.92 -10.64 9.18
CA PHE A 190 3.84 -11.12 10.56
C PHE A 190 2.77 -10.38 11.37
N VAL A 191 2.78 -9.04 11.31
CA VAL A 191 1.78 -8.19 12.01
C VAL A 191 0.37 -8.49 11.52
N GLY A 192 0.17 -8.62 10.20
CA GLY A 192 -1.15 -8.90 9.64
C GLY A 192 -1.67 -10.30 9.99
N ILE A 193 -0.80 -11.32 10.04
CA ILE A 193 -1.18 -12.67 10.50
C ILE A 193 -1.59 -12.63 11.97
N HIS A 194 -0.85 -11.90 12.81
CA HIS A 194 -1.18 -11.74 14.22
C HIS A 194 -2.55 -11.07 14.40
N GLU A 195 -2.85 -10.00 13.67
CA GLU A 195 -4.15 -9.32 13.70
C GLU A 195 -5.29 -10.28 13.27
N LEU A 196 -5.11 -11.04 12.19
CA LEU A 196 -6.09 -12.04 11.74
C LEU A 196 -6.32 -13.16 12.77
N TYR A 197 -5.26 -13.57 13.47
CA TYR A 197 -5.34 -14.56 14.54
C TYR A 197 -6.14 -14.04 15.74
N GLU A 198 -5.85 -12.82 16.22
CA GLU A 198 -6.61 -12.19 17.31
C GLU A 198 -8.09 -12.08 16.98
N ILE A 199 -8.42 -11.60 15.77
CA ILE A 199 -9.79 -11.48 15.28
C ILE A 199 -10.51 -12.84 15.29
N SER A 200 -9.82 -13.90 14.89
CA SER A 200 -10.36 -15.27 14.84
C SER A 200 -10.59 -15.84 16.24
N MET A 201 -9.63 -15.64 17.15
CA MET A 201 -9.74 -16.05 18.55
C MET A 201 -10.90 -15.36 19.27
N GLU A 202 -11.06 -14.06 19.07
CA GLU A 202 -12.17 -13.32 19.66
C GLU A 202 -13.54 -13.73 19.08
N LYS A 203 -13.61 -14.19 17.83
CA LYS A 203 -14.85 -14.74 17.25
C LYS A 203 -15.20 -16.07 17.91
N HIS A 204 -14.21 -16.96 18.07
CA HIS A 204 -14.40 -18.24 18.76
C HIS A 204 -14.86 -18.07 20.21
N LYS A 205 -14.29 -17.11 20.95
CA LYS A 205 -14.69 -16.85 22.35
C LYS A 205 -16.15 -16.41 22.46
N LYS A 206 -16.57 -15.43 21.65
CA LYS A 206 -17.97 -14.96 21.62
C LYS A 206 -18.95 -16.08 21.27
N GLN A 207 -18.59 -16.96 20.34
CA GLN A 207 -19.45 -18.07 19.93
C GLN A 207 -19.63 -19.10 21.06
N LYS A 208 -18.56 -19.41 21.82
CA LYS A 208 -18.66 -20.29 22.99
C LYS A 208 -19.55 -19.72 24.09
N ASP A 209 -19.45 -18.42 24.36
CA ASP A 209 -20.27 -17.74 25.37
C ASP A 209 -21.77 -17.72 25.01
N LEU A 210 -22.10 -17.67 23.71
CA LEU A 210 -23.46 -17.75 23.19
C LEU A 210 -24.05 -19.16 23.28
N THR A 211 -23.24 -20.21 23.10
CA THR A 211 -23.68 -21.61 23.18
C THR A 211 -23.72 -22.18 24.61
N SER A 212 -23.18 -21.45 25.59
CA SER A 212 -23.15 -21.84 27.01
C SER A 212 -24.28 -21.21 27.84
N LYS A 213 -25.20 -20.46 27.21
CA LYS A 213 -26.44 -19.93 27.80
C LYS A 213 -27.64 -20.68 27.25
#